data_AF-A0A5B7EXX1-F1
#
_entry.id   AF-A0A5B7EXX1-F1
#
_cell.length_a   1.000
_cell.length_b   1.000
_cell.length_c   1.000
_cell.angle_alpha   90.00
_cell.angle_beta   90.00
_cell.angle_gamma   90.00
#
_symmetry.space_group_name_H-M   'P 1'
#
loop_
_entity.id
_entity.type
_entity.pdbx_description
1 polymer ?
#
loop_
_entity_poly.entity_id
_entity_poly.type
_entity_poly.pdbx_seq_one_letter_code
_entity_poly.pdbx_strand_id
1 'polypeptide(L)'
;MGSQINSSAGAAVQEITGLLRTLQPLAQGDRQRRVQADRLHNEFQASASRFAEVQKKVVSTLRTARLPADMVAVEQDNTSATDSMIATEQQSLAKIKQLEDMEFEAAMNQEREQRVQRLESDIIDINEIMRDLSSIVTAQGEIVEVNNAIKNIINKLYKKEDPEKL
;
A
#
# COMPACT_ATOMS: atom_id res chain seq x y z
N MET A 1 -10.10 0.53 -19.01
CA MET A 1 -8.92 -0.32 -18.78
C MET A 1 -9.01 -0.76 -17.32
N GLY A 2 -9.33 -2.03 -17.08
CA GLY A 2 -9.47 -2.54 -15.71
C GLY A 2 -8.10 -2.76 -15.10
N SER A 3 -7.80 -2.05 -14.01
CA SER A 3 -6.64 -2.34 -13.17
C SER A 3 -6.81 -3.75 -12.62
N GLN A 4 -6.13 -4.73 -13.22
CA GLN A 4 -6.03 -6.07 -12.64
C GLN A 4 -5.03 -5.97 -11.48
N ILE A 5 -5.58 -5.93 -10.27
CA ILE A 5 -4.80 -5.97 -9.04
C ILE A 5 -4.12 -7.33 -8.97
N ASN A 6 -2.80 -7.32 -9.14
CA ASN A 6 -2.00 -8.53 -9.32
C ASN A 6 -1.43 -9.08 -7.99
N SER A 7 -2.04 -8.71 -6.86
CA SER A 7 -1.54 -9.01 -5.51
C SER A 7 -2.65 -9.36 -4.54
N SER A 8 -2.48 -10.49 -3.84
CA SER A 8 -3.40 -10.99 -2.81
C SER A 8 -3.77 -9.92 -1.77
N ALA A 9 -2.81 -9.06 -1.42
CA ALA A 9 -3.04 -7.98 -0.46
C ALA A 9 -3.90 -6.84 -1.03
N GLY A 10 -3.69 -6.45 -2.29
CA GLY A 10 -4.53 -5.46 -2.96
C GLY A 10 -5.96 -5.97 -3.14
N ALA A 11 -6.12 -7.25 -3.47
CA ALA A 11 -7.43 -7.89 -3.60
C ALA A 11 -8.19 -7.90 -2.26
N ALA A 12 -7.50 -8.20 -1.16
CA ALA A 12 -8.08 -8.14 0.19
C ALA A 12 -8.51 -6.71 0.57
N VAL A 13 -7.70 -5.70 0.23
CA VAL A 13 -8.06 -4.28 0.47
C VAL A 13 -9.31 -3.89 -0.33
N GLN A 14 -9.43 -4.34 -1.57
CA GLN A 14 -10.64 -4.14 -2.37
C GLN A 14 -11.87 -4.85 -1.81
N GLU A 15 -11.73 -6.11 -1.40
CA GLU A 15 -12.83 -6.89 -0.84
C GLU A 15 -13.37 -6.22 0.43
N ILE A 16 -12.48 -5.84 1.35
CA ILE A 16 -12.86 -5.14 2.58
C ILE A 16 -13.50 -3.79 2.27
N THR A 17 -12.99 -3.05 1.28
CA THR A 17 -13.61 -1.80 0.81
C THR A 17 -15.03 -2.01 0.28
N GLY A 18 -15.24 -3.09 -0.48
CA GLY A 18 -16.57 -3.49 -0.97
C GLY A 18 -17.53 -3.80 0.17
N LEU A 19 -17.07 -4.55 1.19
CA LEU A 19 -17.84 -4.86 2.38
C LEU A 19 -18.18 -3.61 3.21
N LEU A 20 -17.25 -2.66 3.34
CA LEU A 20 -17.52 -1.39 4.03
C LEU A 20 -18.58 -0.55 3.30
N ARG A 21 -18.55 -0.53 1.97
CA ARG A 21 -19.55 0.17 1.15
C ARG A 21 -20.94 -0.44 1.29
N THR A 22 -21.05 -1.77 1.39
CA THR A 22 -22.36 -2.43 1.59
C THR A 22 -22.87 -2.30 3.03
N LEU A 23 -21.98 -2.17 4.02
CA LEU A 23 -22.36 -1.93 5.42
C LEU A 23 -22.96 -0.54 5.67
N GLN A 24 -22.54 0.48 4.92
CA GLN A 24 -23.02 1.85 5.10
C GLN A 24 -24.52 2.06 4.98
N PRO A 25 -25.21 1.62 3.92
CA PRO A 25 -26.66 1.73 3.84
C PRO A 25 -27.37 0.89 4.90
N LEU A 26 -26.79 -0.25 5.30
CA LEU A 26 -27.37 -1.13 6.33
C LEU A 26 -27.28 -0.55 7.75
N ALA A 27 -26.35 0.38 7.97
CA ALA A 27 -26.22 1.12 9.22
C ALA A 27 -27.13 2.36 9.30
N GLN A 28 -27.82 2.72 8.21
CA GLN A 28 -28.77 3.84 8.16
C GLN A 28 -30.05 3.45 8.92
N GLY A 29 -30.19 3.92 10.17
CA GLY A 29 -31.41 3.74 10.97
C GLY A 29 -31.13 3.43 12.44
N ASP A 30 -29.97 2.84 12.74
CA ASP A 30 -29.55 2.53 14.10
C ASP A 30 -28.25 3.28 14.43
N ARG A 31 -28.33 4.21 15.39
CA ARG A 31 -27.19 5.04 15.80
C ARG A 31 -26.01 4.21 16.28
N GLN A 32 -26.25 3.06 16.93
CA GLN A 32 -25.16 2.20 17.42
C GLN A 32 -24.45 1.52 16.26
N ARG A 33 -25.19 0.98 15.30
CA ARG A 33 -24.62 0.38 14.08
C ARG A 33 -23.86 1.38 13.24
N ARG A 34 -24.35 2.62 13.15
CA ARG A 34 -23.64 3.71 12.46
C ARG A 34 -22.29 4.02 13.09
N VAL A 35 -22.25 4.22 14.41
CA VAL A 35 -20.99 4.48 15.12
C VAL A 35 -20.00 3.31 14.99
N GLN A 36 -20.48 2.07 14.98
CA GLN A 36 -19.61 0.90 14.75
C GLN A 36 -19.09 0.84 13.31
N ALA A 37 -19.93 1.14 12.31
CA ALA A 37 -19.52 1.22 10.91
C ALA A 37 -18.46 2.34 10.72
N ASP A 38 -18.66 3.50 11.34
CA ASP A 38 -17.71 4.62 11.31
C ASP A 38 -16.36 4.23 11.92
N ARG A 39 -16.37 3.54 13.07
CA ARG A 39 -15.14 3.04 13.70
C ARG A 39 -14.41 2.05 12.80
N LEU A 40 -15.12 1.06 12.28
CA LEU A 40 -14.54 0.04 11.41
C LEU A 40 -13.94 0.66 10.15
N HIS A 41 -14.62 1.65 9.57
CA HIS A 41 -14.13 2.40 8.42
C HIS A 41 -12.83 3.17 8.74
N ASN A 42 -12.80 3.90 9.86
CA ASN A 42 -11.61 4.66 10.28
C ASN A 42 -10.42 3.75 10.62
N GLU A 43 -10.67 2.63 11.29
CA GLU A 43 -9.63 1.63 11.62
C GLU A 43 -9.06 1.00 10.34
N PHE A 44 -9.93 0.67 9.38
CA PHE A 44 -9.50 0.14 8.09
C PHE A 44 -8.69 1.18 7.30
N GLN A 45 -9.13 2.43 7.27
CA GLN A 45 -8.39 3.53 6.63
C GLN A 45 -7.03 3.78 7.32
N ALA A 46 -6.92 3.63 8.63
CA ALA A 46 -5.60 3.71 9.28
C ALA A 46 -4.71 2.53 8.88
N SER A 47 -5.27 1.31 8.87
CA SER A 47 -4.54 0.08 8.52
C SER A 47 -4.04 0.07 7.08
N ALA A 48 -4.90 0.41 6.11
CA ALA A 48 -4.53 0.47 4.70
C ALA A 48 -3.51 1.59 4.40
N SER A 49 -3.51 2.70 5.16
CA SER A 49 -2.50 3.77 5.04
C SER A 49 -1.13 3.24 5.45
N ARG A 50 -1.09 2.56 6.60
CA ARG A 50 0.13 1.92 7.10
C ARG A 50 0.64 0.85 6.14
N PHE A 51 -0.26 0.07 5.55
CA PHE A 51 0.10 -0.93 4.55
C PHE A 51 0.78 -0.29 3.33
N ALA A 52 0.20 0.79 2.78
CA ALA A 52 0.80 1.53 1.67
C ALA A 52 2.19 2.12 2.02
N GLU A 53 2.37 2.63 3.25
CA GLU A 53 3.69 3.09 3.73
C GLU A 53 4.72 1.95 3.78
N VAL A 54 4.34 0.78 4.27
CA VAL A 54 5.22 -0.40 4.31
C VAL A 54 5.57 -0.83 2.88
N GLN A 55 4.62 -0.88 1.96
CA GLN A 55 4.89 -1.19 0.56
C GLN A 55 5.87 -0.19 -0.07
N LYS A 56 5.72 1.13 0.19
CA LYS A 56 6.69 2.15 -0.26
C LYS A 56 8.10 1.89 0.28
N LYS A 57 8.22 1.51 1.56
CA LYS A 57 9.51 1.14 2.16
C LYS A 57 10.11 -0.09 1.45
N VAL A 58 9.31 -1.13 1.20
CA VAL A 58 9.75 -2.33 0.47
C VAL A 58 10.21 -1.99 -0.95
N VAL A 59 9.49 -1.13 -1.67
CA VAL A 59 9.91 -0.65 -3.00
C VAL A 59 11.23 0.12 -2.91
N SER A 60 11.38 1.00 -1.92
CA SER A 60 12.62 1.76 -1.74
C SER A 60 13.82 0.86 -1.43
N THR A 61 13.65 -0.14 -0.55
CA THR A 61 14.72 -1.08 -0.21
C THR A 61 15.07 -1.99 -1.38
N LEU A 62 14.07 -2.46 -2.13
CA LEU A 62 14.30 -3.22 -3.36
C LEU A 62 15.05 -2.41 -4.40
N ARG A 63 14.75 -1.12 -4.57
CA ARG A 63 15.49 -0.23 -5.49
C ARG A 63 16.95 -0.04 -5.07
N THR A 64 17.21 0.11 -3.77
CA THR A 64 18.56 0.39 -3.25
C THR A 64 19.40 -0.85 -2.98
N ALA A 65 18.79 -2.04 -2.90
CA ALA A 65 19.53 -3.29 -2.75
C ALA A 65 20.53 -3.41 -3.90
N ARG A 66 21.81 -3.59 -3.60
CA ARG A 66 22.82 -3.90 -4.63
C ARG A 66 22.90 -5.41 -4.79
N LEU A 67 23.03 -5.88 -6.02
CA LEU A 67 23.31 -7.30 -6.26
C LEU A 67 24.74 -7.63 -5.78
N PRO A 68 25.02 -8.88 -5.40
CA PRO A 68 26.35 -9.31 -4.94
C PRO A 68 27.51 -8.92 -5.88
N ALA A 69 27.35 -8.94 -7.21
CA ALA A 69 28.37 -8.46 -8.16
C ALA A 69 28.79 -7.01 -7.97
N ASP A 70 27.85 -6.15 -7.61
CA ASP A 70 28.10 -4.71 -7.49
C ASP A 70 28.98 -4.41 -6.26
N MET A 71 29.14 -5.39 -5.37
CA MET A 71 30.14 -5.38 -4.28
C MET A 71 31.48 -5.98 -4.72
N VAL A 72 31.48 -7.02 -5.55
CA VAL A 72 32.70 -7.71 -6.02
C VAL A 72 33.48 -6.86 -7.04
N ALA A 73 32.80 -6.07 -7.87
CA ALA A 73 33.43 -5.20 -8.85
C ALA A 73 34.33 -4.09 -8.24
N VAL A 74 34.19 -3.81 -6.94
CA VAL A 74 34.98 -2.80 -6.23
C VAL A 74 36.31 -3.37 -5.69
N GLU A 75 36.44 -4.70 -5.56
CA GLU A 75 37.59 -5.32 -4.88
C GLU A 75 38.66 -5.90 -5.84
N GLN A 76 38.43 -5.92 -7.15
CA GLN A 76 39.24 -6.68 -8.10
C GLN A 76 40.27 -5.88 -8.93
N ASP A 77 40.70 -4.70 -8.46
CA ASP A 77 41.68 -3.84 -9.19
C ASP A 77 43.14 -4.01 -8.75
N ASN A 78 43.51 -5.13 -8.13
CA ASN A 78 44.91 -5.40 -7.80
C ASN A 78 45.23 -6.89 -7.91
N THR A 79 45.79 -7.35 -9.03
CA THR A 79 46.93 -8.29 -9.04
C THR A 79 47.46 -8.55 -10.46
N SER A 80 48.79 -8.63 -10.53
CA SER A 80 49.67 -8.47 -11.69
C SER A 80 49.78 -9.70 -12.61
N ALA A 81 50.16 -9.41 -13.85
CA ALA A 81 50.49 -10.30 -14.95
C ALA A 81 51.67 -11.26 -14.69
N THR A 82 51.52 -12.54 -15.06
CA THR A 82 52.57 -13.44 -15.61
C THR A 82 51.95 -14.75 -16.15
N ASP A 83 52.50 -15.28 -17.26
CA ASP A 83 52.29 -16.58 -17.97
C ASP A 83 51.26 -16.70 -19.11
N SER A 84 51.71 -16.47 -20.35
CA SER A 84 50.95 -16.10 -21.56
C SER A 84 50.38 -17.23 -22.46
N MET A 85 50.31 -18.49 -22.04
CA MET A 85 49.59 -19.55 -22.80
C MET A 85 48.56 -20.32 -21.99
N ILE A 86 48.89 -20.71 -20.74
CA ILE A 86 47.92 -21.30 -19.80
C ILE A 86 46.95 -20.20 -19.31
N ALA A 87 47.41 -18.95 -19.18
CA ALA A 87 46.50 -17.83 -18.89
C ALA A 87 45.47 -17.61 -19.98
N THR A 88 45.74 -17.93 -21.25
CA THR A 88 44.79 -17.66 -22.35
C THR A 88 43.58 -18.60 -22.30
N GLU A 89 43.81 -19.89 -22.02
CA GLU A 89 42.74 -20.87 -21.85
C GLU A 89 41.99 -20.64 -20.53
N GLN A 90 42.70 -20.37 -19.43
CA GLN A 90 42.09 -19.99 -18.16
C GLN A 90 41.30 -18.67 -18.25
N GLN A 91 41.78 -17.69 -19.03
CA GLN A 91 41.07 -16.44 -19.30
C GLN A 91 39.84 -16.66 -20.18
N SER A 92 39.87 -17.62 -21.10
CA SER A 92 38.69 -17.98 -21.90
C SER A 92 37.58 -18.63 -21.04
N LEU A 93 37.96 -19.55 -20.14
CA LEU A 93 37.05 -20.15 -19.17
C LEU A 93 36.53 -19.13 -18.15
N ALA A 94 37.39 -18.22 -17.69
CA ALA A 94 37.00 -17.13 -16.80
C ALA A 94 36.01 -16.17 -17.48
N LYS A 95 36.20 -15.86 -18.77
CA LYS A 95 35.25 -15.03 -19.55
C LYS A 95 33.90 -15.71 -19.74
N ILE A 96 33.87 -17.02 -20.01
CA ILE A 96 32.63 -17.79 -20.13
C ILE A 96 31.88 -17.79 -18.79
N LYS A 97 32.59 -18.06 -17.69
CA LYS A 97 32.00 -18.00 -16.35
C LYS A 97 31.48 -16.59 -16.00
N GLN A 98 32.23 -15.55 -16.35
CA GLN A 98 31.80 -14.17 -16.14
C GLN A 98 30.55 -13.82 -16.97
N LEU A 99 30.42 -14.36 -18.19
CA LEU A 99 29.20 -14.21 -19.00
C LEU A 99 28.00 -14.92 -18.36
N GLU A 100 28.18 -16.15 -17.88
CA GLU A 100 27.14 -16.89 -17.16
C GLU A 100 26.71 -16.18 -15.87
N ASP A 101 27.66 -15.66 -15.09
CA ASP A 101 27.40 -14.88 -13.87
C ASP A 101 26.63 -13.58 -14.20
N MET A 102 27.02 -12.87 -15.26
CA MET A 102 26.31 -11.66 -15.73
C MET A 102 24.88 -11.96 -16.23
N GLU A 103 24.67 -13.07 -16.94
CA GLU A 103 23.34 -13.47 -17.40
C GLU A 103 22.42 -13.82 -16.23
N PHE A 104 22.95 -14.53 -15.23
CA PHE A 104 22.21 -14.83 -14.00
C PHE A 104 21.82 -13.56 -13.23
N GLU A 105 22.73 -12.59 -13.15
CA GLU A 105 22.46 -11.30 -12.51
C GLU A 105 21.45 -10.45 -13.28
N ALA A 106 21.54 -10.45 -14.61
CA ALA A 106 20.55 -9.78 -15.45
C ALA A 106 19.15 -10.35 -15.23
N ALA A 107 19.03 -11.69 -15.13
CA ALA A 107 17.78 -12.35 -14.82
C ALA A 107 17.25 -11.98 -13.42
N MET A 108 18.13 -11.94 -12.42
CA MET A 108 17.76 -11.55 -11.05
C MET A 108 17.30 -10.08 -10.97
N ASN A 109 18.00 -9.18 -11.68
CA ASN A 109 17.62 -7.77 -11.78
C ASN A 109 16.27 -7.60 -12.48
N GLN A 110 16.03 -8.35 -13.56
CA GLN A 110 14.76 -8.32 -14.28
C GLN A 110 13.60 -8.78 -13.38
N GLU A 111 13.78 -9.87 -12.62
CA GLU A 111 12.77 -10.34 -11.67
C GLU A 111 12.48 -9.28 -10.59
N ARG A 112 13.53 -8.65 -10.06
CA ARG A 112 13.40 -7.59 -9.08
C ARG A 112 12.64 -6.40 -9.63
N GLU A 113 12.94 -5.98 -10.85
CA GLU A 113 12.27 -4.85 -11.51
C GLU A 113 10.78 -5.15 -11.74
N GLN A 114 10.45 -6.35 -12.21
CA GLN A 114 9.06 -6.80 -12.33
C GLN A 114 8.33 -6.82 -10.98
N ARG A 115 9.03 -7.18 -9.90
CA ARG A 115 8.46 -7.16 -8.55
C ARG A 115 8.22 -5.74 -8.05
N VAL A 116 9.16 -4.83 -8.30
CA VAL A 116 9.01 -3.39 -7.99
C VAL A 116 7.83 -2.80 -8.75
N GLN A 117 7.72 -3.03 -10.06
CA GLN A 117 6.61 -2.52 -10.87
C GLN A 117 5.25 -3.00 -10.35
N ARG A 118 5.15 -4.28 -9.95
CA ARG A 118 3.92 -4.81 -9.33
C ARG A 118 3.58 -4.10 -8.03
N LEU A 119 4.55 -3.92 -7.14
CA LEU A 119 4.35 -3.21 -5.88
C LEU A 119 3.96 -1.74 -6.10
N GLU A 120 4.49 -1.10 -7.14
CA GLU A 120 4.11 0.29 -7.48
C GLU A 120 2.67 0.39 -7.98
N SER A 121 2.22 -0.56 -8.80
CA SER A 121 0.81 -0.65 -9.20
C SER A 121 -0.10 -0.81 -7.99
N ASP A 122 0.22 -1.75 -7.09
CA ASP A 122 -0.56 -1.99 -5.87
C ASP A 122 -0.68 -0.73 -5.00
N ILE A 123 0.41 0.04 -4.85
CA ILE A 123 0.40 1.29 -4.08
C ILE A 123 -0.54 2.31 -4.71
N ILE A 124 -0.57 2.42 -6.05
CA ILE A 124 -1.46 3.34 -6.76
C ILE A 124 -2.92 2.94 -6.52
N ASP A 125 -3.26 1.67 -6.71
CA ASP A 125 -4.61 1.16 -6.53
C ASP A 125 -5.10 1.37 -5.08
N ILE A 126 -4.25 1.11 -4.09
CA ILE A 126 -4.57 1.34 -2.68
C ILE A 126 -4.78 2.83 -2.40
N ASN A 127 -3.94 3.72 -2.95
CA ASN A 127 -4.14 5.15 -2.76
C ASN A 127 -5.47 5.64 -3.36
N GLU A 128 -5.91 5.08 -4.48
CA GLU A 128 -7.22 5.39 -5.08
C GLU A 128 -8.36 4.93 -4.19
N ILE A 129 -8.31 3.67 -3.72
CA ILE A 129 -9.27 3.11 -2.76
C ILE A 129 -9.36 3.98 -1.50
N MET A 130 -8.24 4.49 -1.01
CA MET A 130 -8.18 5.30 0.21
C MET A 130 -8.78 6.69 0.02
N ARG A 131 -8.65 7.27 -1.17
CA ARG A 131 -9.33 8.52 -1.53
C ARG A 131 -10.85 8.30 -1.59
N ASP A 132 -11.28 7.22 -2.23
CA ASP A 132 -12.69 6.83 -2.29
C ASP A 132 -13.28 6.65 -0.88
N LEU A 133 -12.58 5.91 -0.02
CA LEU A 133 -12.97 5.72 1.38
C LEU A 133 -13.01 7.04 2.17
N SER A 134 -12.08 7.97 1.94
CA SER A 134 -12.06 9.28 2.60
C SER A 134 -13.23 10.17 2.18
N SER A 135 -13.61 10.13 0.90
CA SER A 135 -14.77 10.88 0.37
C SER A 135 -16.09 10.42 0.98
N ILE A 136 -16.17 9.13 1.31
CA ILE A 136 -17.32 8.51 1.92
C ILE A 136 -17.50 8.95 3.40
N VAL A 137 -16.42 9.19 4.13
CA VAL A 137 -16.47 9.67 5.54
C VAL A 137 -16.90 11.13 5.65
N THR A 138 -16.45 11.98 4.72
CA THR A 138 -16.78 13.41 4.73
C THR A 138 -18.27 13.65 4.52
N ALA A 139 -18.91 12.90 3.62
CA ALA A 139 -20.35 12.91 3.43
C ALA A 139 -21.15 12.45 4.67
N GLN A 140 -20.56 11.60 5.53
CA GLN A 140 -21.20 11.12 6.75
C GLN A 140 -21.05 12.09 7.93
N GLY A 141 -19.96 12.88 7.99
CA GLY A 141 -19.73 13.90 9.01
C GLY A 141 -20.81 14.98 9.05
N GLU A 142 -21.23 15.47 7.88
CA GLU A 142 -22.31 16.47 7.76
C GLU A 142 -23.65 15.94 8.29
N ILE A 143 -23.98 14.67 8.03
CA ILE A 143 -25.23 14.04 8.51
C ILE A 143 -25.21 13.85 10.04
N VAL A 144 -24.04 13.54 10.63
CA VAL A 144 -23.91 13.40 12.09
C VAL A 144 -24.07 14.76 12.78
N GLU A 145 -23.46 15.82 12.23
CA GLU A 145 -23.58 17.19 12.75
C GLU A 145 -25.01 17.71 12.67
N VAL A 146 -25.69 17.51 11.54
CA VAL A 146 -27.11 17.84 11.36
C VAL A 146 -28.00 17.09 12.36
N ASN A 147 -27.77 15.79 12.57
CA ASN A 147 -28.55 15.02 13.55
C ASN A 147 -28.34 15.49 14.99
N ASN A 148 -27.12 15.86 15.36
CA ASN A 148 -26.83 16.41 16.67
C ASN A 148 -27.43 17.81 16.83
N ALA A 149 -27.39 18.64 15.78
CA ALA A 149 -28.05 19.94 15.74
C ALA A 149 -29.57 19.82 15.91
N ILE A 150 -30.22 18.88 15.20
CA ILE A 150 -31.65 18.59 15.34
C ILE A 150 -31.98 18.16 16.77
N LYS A 151 -31.20 17.25 17.37
CA LYS A 151 -31.40 16.84 18.77
C LYS A 151 -31.25 17.99 19.75
N ASN A 152 -30.28 18.87 19.54
CA ASN A 152 -30.09 20.06 20.36
C ASN A 152 -31.23 21.06 20.22
N ILE A 153 -31.77 21.24 19.01
CA ILE A 153 -32.95 22.07 18.75
C ILE A 153 -34.17 21.48 19.46
N ILE A 154 -34.42 20.18 19.29
CA ILE A 154 -35.52 19.45 19.96
C ILE A 154 -35.41 19.58 21.48
N ASN A 155 -34.24 19.34 22.07
CA ASN A 155 -34.03 19.51 23.52
C ASN A 155 -34.27 20.96 23.99
N LYS A 156 -33.91 21.96 23.18
CA LYS A 156 -34.19 23.37 23.49
C LYS A 156 -35.68 23.71 23.40
N LEU A 157 -36.43 23.05 22.51
CA LEU A 157 -37.88 23.23 22.37
C LEU A 157 -38.63 22.57 23.54
N TYR A 158 -38.28 21.33 23.90
CA TYR A 158 -38.92 20.64 25.03
C TYR A 158 -38.53 21.22 26.41
N LYS A 159 -37.35 21.84 26.56
CA LYS A 159 -37.01 22.59 27.79
C LYS A 159 -37.72 23.93 27.93
N LYS A 160 -38.38 24.44 26.89
CA LYS A 160 -39.13 25.71 26.94
C LYS A 160 -40.60 25.55 27.35
N GLU A 161 -41.13 24.33 27.44
CA GLU A 161 -42.54 24.08 27.76
C GLU A 161 -42.84 23.90 29.27
N ASP A 162 -41.83 23.94 30.15
CA ASP A 162 -42.05 24.06 31.59
C ASP A 162 -41.50 25.39 32.14
N PRO A 163 -42.32 26.44 32.14
CA PRO A 163 -42.33 27.41 33.21
C PRO A 163 -43.70 27.36 33.88
N GLU A 164 -43.74 26.78 35.08
CA GLU A 164 -44.73 27.08 36.12
C GLU A 164 -46.20 27.07 35.66
N LYS A 165 -46.84 25.90 35.77
CA LYS A 165 -48.27 25.89 36.08
C LYS A 165 -48.44 26.56 37.45
N LEU A 166 -48.95 27.80 37.40
CA LEU A 166 -49.70 28.45 38.48
C LEU A 166 -50.73 27.50 39.09
#